data_AF-A0A957YM50-F1
#
_entry.id   AF-A0A957YM50-F1
#
_cell.length_a   1.000
_cell.length_b   1.000
_cell.length_c   1.000
_cell.angle_alpha   90.00
_cell.angle_beta   90.00
_cell.angle_gamma   90.00
#
_symmetry.space_group_name_H-M   'P 1'
#
loop_
_entity.id
_entity.type
_entity.pdbx_description
1 polymer ?
#
loop_
_entity_poly.entity_id
_entity_poly.type
_entity_poly.pdbx_seq_one_letter_code
_entity_poly.pdbx_strand_id
1 'polypeptide(L)'
;MLAKLLLLFIIVPAIELFLLIEIGRQVGALPTLGLIIFTGALGAFLVKRQGLQILQKIQMEMSDGRLPAEALVDGLIILLAGAFL
;
A
#
# COMPACT_ATOMS: atom_id res chain seq x y z
N MET A 1 6.69 -14.16 -16.17
CA MET A 1 6.44 -12.91 -15.40
C MET A 1 5.82 -13.21 -14.04
N LEU A 2 4.76 -14.02 -13.96
CA LEU A 2 4.09 -14.38 -12.70
C LEU A 2 5.04 -14.92 -11.60
N ALA A 3 5.97 -15.82 -11.96
CA ALA A 3 6.94 -16.37 -11.02
C ALA A 3 7.83 -15.30 -10.36
N LYS A 4 8.19 -14.23 -11.09
CA LYS A 4 9.00 -13.12 -10.54
C LYS A 4 8.21 -12.29 -9.52
N LEU A 5 6.92 -12.07 -9.78
CA LEU A 5 6.03 -11.35 -8.87
C LEU A 5 5.78 -12.15 -7.59
N LEU A 6 5.56 -13.46 -7.71
CA LEU A 6 5.46 -14.37 -6.55
C LEU A 6 6.74 -14.35 -5.70
N LEU A 7 7.90 -14.38 -6.36
CA LEU A 7 9.20 -14.30 -5.68
C LEU A 7 9.35 -12.98 -4.90
N LEU A 8 8.99 -11.85 -5.52
CA LEU A 8 8.98 -10.54 -4.84
C LEU A 8 8.00 -10.51 -3.66
N PHE A 9 6.79 -11.05 -3.83
CA PHE A 9 5.77 -11.08 -2.78
C PHE A 9 6.18 -11.95 -1.58
N ILE A 10 7.06 -12.94 -1.76
CA ILE A 10 7.58 -13.76 -0.66
C ILE A 10 8.84 -13.13 -0.05
N ILE A 11 9.78 -12.69 -0.90
CA ILE A 11 11.09 -12.18 -0.44
C ILE A 11 10.93 -10.86 0.30
N VAL A 12 10.08 -9.95 -0.20
CA VAL A 12 9.95 -8.61 0.41
C VAL A 12 9.44 -8.70 1.86
N PRO A 13 8.31 -9.38 2.16
CA PRO A 13 7.88 -9.57 3.55
C PRO A 13 8.86 -10.38 4.39
N ALA A 14 9.57 -11.35 3.80
CA ALA A 14 10.58 -12.12 4.53
C ALA A 14 11.74 -11.23 4.99
N ILE A 15 12.23 -10.34 4.13
CA ILE A 15 13.26 -9.36 4.47
C ILE A 15 12.73 -8.36 5.50
N GLU A 16 11.51 -7.88 5.34
CA GLU A 16 10.89 -6.93 6.27
C GLU A 16 10.75 -7.52 7.69
N LEU A 17 10.27 -8.75 7.80
CA LEU A 17 10.21 -9.46 9.09
C LEU A 17 11.59 -9.67 9.70
N PHE A 18 12.58 -10.05 8.90
CA PHE A 18 13.96 -10.19 9.36
C PHE A 18 14.51 -8.86 9.93
N LEU A 19 14.29 -7.75 9.23
CA LEU A 19 14.68 -6.42 9.67
C LEU A 19 13.97 -6.00 10.95
N LEU A 20 12.66 -6.21 11.05
CA LEU A 20 11.90 -5.88 12.26
C LEU A 20 12.37 -6.68 13.48
N ILE A 21 12.70 -7.97 13.30
CA ILE A 21 13.26 -8.81 14.37
C ILE A 21 14.63 -8.26 14.80
N GLU A 22 15.51 -7.95 13.86
CA GLU A 22 16.85 -7.45 14.16
C GLU A 22 16.81 -6.07 14.86
N ILE A 23 15.96 -5.16 14.38
CA ILE A 23 15.70 -3.88 15.04
C ILE A 23 15.10 -4.10 16.44
N GLY A 24 14.17 -5.04 16.59
CA GLY A 24 13.58 -5.39 17.87
C GLY A 24 14.61 -5.90 18.89
N ARG A 25 15.64 -6.62 18.45
CA ARG A 25 16.73 -7.10 19.31
C ARG A 25 17.68 -5.98 19.73
N GLN A 26 17.93 -5.00 18.86
CA GLN A 26 18.88 -3.91 19.13
C GLN A 26 18.25 -2.72 19.88
N VAL A 27 17.03 -2.33 19.49
CA VAL A 27 16.35 -1.11 19.97
C VAL A 27 15.26 -1.44 21.00
N GLY A 28 14.75 -2.67 21.01
CA GLY A 28 13.69 -3.13 21.90
C GLY A 28 12.30 -3.12 21.26
N ALA A 29 11.36 -3.79 21.92
CA ALA A 29 10.02 -4.03 21.37
C ALA A 29 9.17 -2.75 21.24
N LEU A 30 9.20 -1.86 22.23
CA LEU A 30 8.37 -0.64 22.23
C LEU A 30 8.71 0.32 21.07
N PRO A 31 9.98 0.69 20.83
CA PRO A 31 10.34 1.50 19.66
C PRO A 31 10.02 0.82 18.33
N THR A 32 10.18 -0.51 18.25
CA THR A 32 9.87 -1.29 17.03
C THR A 32 8.37 -1.30 16.74
N LEU A 33 7.53 -1.43 17.75
CA LEU A 33 6.08 -1.27 17.62
C LEU A 33 5.72 0.14 17.16
N GLY A 34 6.40 1.17 17.68
CA GLY A 34 6.26 2.54 17.22
C GLY A 34 6.58 2.70 15.73
N LEU A 35 7.65 2.06 15.24
CA LEU A 35 8.01 2.03 13.82
C LEU A 35 6.95 1.34 12.95
N ILE A 36 6.42 0.20 13.40
CA ILE A 36 5.35 -0.52 12.69
C ILE A 36 4.10 0.36 12.58
N ILE A 37 3.67 0.97 13.69
CA ILE A 37 2.51 1.87 13.69
C ILE A 37 2.76 3.09 12.79
N PHE A 38 3.96 3.66 12.85
CA PHE A 38 4.31 4.83 12.03
C PHE A 38 4.30 4.50 10.54
N THR A 39 4.92 3.40 10.14
CA THR A 39 4.95 2.95 8.73
C THR A 39 3.56 2.59 8.24
N GLY A 40 2.75 1.87 9.04
CA GLY A 40 1.35 1.59 8.73
C GLY A 40 0.50 2.85 8.59
N ALA A 41 0.66 3.82 9.49
CA ALA A 41 -0.06 5.10 9.42
C ALA A 41 0.34 5.91 8.17
N LEU A 42 1.63 5.94 7.83
CA LEU A 42 2.11 6.57 6.58
C LEU A 42 1.52 5.88 5.35
N GLY A 43 1.51 4.56 5.31
CA GLY A 43 0.92 3.79 4.22
C GLY A 43 -0.58 4.09 4.07
N ALA A 44 -1.34 4.01 5.16
CA ALA A 44 -2.77 4.33 5.17
C ALA A 44 -3.06 5.78 4.72
N PHE A 45 -2.20 6.73 5.12
CA PHE A 45 -2.29 8.12 4.67
C PHE A 45 -2.09 8.24 3.15
N LEU A 46 -1.11 7.54 2.59
CA LEU A 46 -0.84 7.54 1.15
C LEU A 46 -2.00 6.92 0.35
N VAL A 47 -2.51 5.77 0.80
CA VAL A 47 -3.68 5.09 0.20
C VAL A 47 -4.89 6.03 0.20
N LYS A 48 -5.18 6.68 1.33
CA LYS A 48 -6.28 7.64 1.43
C LYS A 48 -6.11 8.80 0.44
N ARG A 49 -4.91 9.36 0.35
CA ARG A 49 -4.64 10.50 -0.54
C ARG A 49 -4.80 10.12 -2.01
N GLN A 50 -4.24 8.98 -2.43
CA GLN A 50 -4.34 8.50 -3.81
C GLN A 50 -5.78 8.08 -4.14
N GLY A 51 -6.46 7.40 -3.22
CA GLY A 51 -7.86 7.00 -3.39
C GLY A 51 -8.79 8.18 -3.63
N LEU A 52 -8.64 9.27 -2.86
CA LEU A 52 -9.43 10.48 -3.07
C LEU A 52 -9.17 11.14 -4.44
N GLN A 53 -7.92 11.15 -4.89
CA GLN A 53 -7.57 11.69 -6.22
C GLN A 53 -8.20 10.86 -7.34
N ILE A 54 -8.20 9.54 -7.23
CA ILE A 54 -8.82 8.65 -8.23
C ILE A 54 -10.34 8.80 -8.22
N LEU A 55 -10.97 8.93 -7.06
CA LEU A 55 -12.42 9.18 -6.99
C LEU A 55 -12.82 10.49 -7.69
N GLN A 56 -12.02 11.55 -7.54
CA GLN A 56 -12.23 12.81 -8.25
C GLN A 56 -12.09 12.64 -9.76
N LYS A 57 -11.09 11.88 -10.22
CA LYS A 57 -10.88 11.57 -11.64
C LYS A 57 -12.06 10.78 -12.23
N ILE A 58 -12.54 9.76 -11.52
CA ILE A 58 -13.73 8.98 -11.92
C ILE A 58 -14.95 9.89 -12.07
N GLN A 59 -15.20 10.77 -11.10
CA GLN A 59 -16.33 11.70 -11.17
C GLN A 59 -16.23 12.66 -12.36
N MET A 60 -15.04 13.23 -12.60
CA MET A 60 -14.79 14.15 -13.72
C MET A 60 -14.97 13.47 -15.08
N GLU A 61 -14.41 12.27 -15.26
CA GLU A 61 -14.54 11.54 -16.52
C GLU A 61 -16.00 11.12 -16.79
N MET A 62 -16.73 10.70 -15.75
CA MET A 62 -18.16 10.41 -15.88
C MET A 62 -19.00 11.66 -16.18
N SER A 63 -18.69 12.81 -15.58
CA SER A 63 -19.40 14.06 -15.89
C SER A 63 -19.16 14.54 -17.32
N ASP A 64 -17.99 14.22 -17.89
CA ASP A 64 -17.64 14.50 -19.28
C ASP A 64 -18.22 13.47 -20.28
N GLY A 65 -19.03 12.51 -19.81
CA GLY A 65 -19.60 11.45 -20.63
C GLY A 65 -18.58 10.42 -21.12
N ARG A 66 -17.39 10.36 -20.50
CA ARG A 66 -16.33 9.39 -20.83
C ARG A 66 -16.40 8.21 -19.87
N LEU A 67 -16.03 7.02 -20.36
CA LEU A 67 -15.95 5.83 -19.52
C LEU A 67 -14.60 5.80 -18.77
N PRO A 68 -14.58 5.82 -17.42
CA PRO A 68 -13.36 5.93 -16.62
C PRO A 68 -12.65 4.59 -16.41
N ALA A 69 -12.38 3.83 -17.49
CA ALA A 69 -11.88 2.46 -17.38
C ALA A 69 -10.54 2.38 -16.64
N GLU A 70 -9.59 3.27 -16.95
CA GLU A 70 -8.27 3.31 -16.30
C GLU A 70 -8.38 3.69 -14.81
N ALA A 71 -9.16 4.73 -14.50
CA ALA A 71 -9.31 5.21 -13.13
C ALA A 71 -9.99 4.18 -12.22
N LEU A 72 -10.87 3.33 -12.78
CA LEU A 72 -11.46 2.19 -12.06
C LEU A 72 -10.42 1.11 -11.72
N VAL A 73 -9.52 0.79 -12.66
CA VAL A 73 -8.43 -0.17 -12.42
C VAL A 73 -7.45 0.38 -11.38
N ASP A 74 -7.07 1.66 -11.51
CA ASP A 74 -6.22 2.33 -10.52
C ASP A 74 -6.88 2.33 -9.14
N GLY A 75 -8.18 2.61 -9.08
CA GLY A 75 -8.96 2.55 -7.85
C GLY A 75 -8.95 1.16 -7.21
N LEU A 76 -9.09 0.10 -8.00
CA LEU A 76 -9.00 -1.27 -7.53
C LEU A 76 -7.60 -1.58 -6.96
N ILE A 77 -6.54 -1.15 -7.64
CA ILE A 77 -5.16 -1.36 -7.17
C ILE A 77 -4.91 -0.64 -5.85
N ILE A 78 -5.37 0.61 -5.70
CA ILE A 78 -5.25 1.39 -4.45
C ILE A 78 -6.02 0.72 -3.31
N LEU A 79 -7.23 0.20 -3.58
CA LEU A 79 -8.01 -0.55 -2.59
C LEU A 79 -7.31 -1.82 -2.14
N LEU A 80 -6.75 -2.59 -3.08
CA LEU A 80 -5.95 -3.77 -2.75
C LEU A 80 -4.72 -3.37 -1.94
N ALA A 81 -3.98 -2.35 -2.34
CA ALA A 81 -2.83 -1.85 -1.59
C ALA A 81 -3.18 -1.45 -0.16
N GLY A 82 -4.35 -0.81 0.06
CA GLY A 82 -4.85 -0.51 1.39
C GLY A 82 -5.27 -1.72 2.21
N ALA A 83 -5.76 -2.78 1.56
CA ALA A 83 -6.16 -4.02 2.23
C ALA A 83 -4.96 -4.90 2.64
N PHE A 84 -3.84 -4.79 1.95
CA PHE A 84 -2.60 -5.54 2.21
C PHE A 84 -1.57 -4.79 3.07
N LEU A 85 -1.95 -3.65 3.63
CA LEU A 85 -1.11 -2.79 4.47
C LEU A 85 -0.94 -3.37 5.89
#